data_AF-A0A9P6R698-F1
#
_entry.id   AF-A0A9P6R698-F1
#
_cell.length_a   1.000
_cell.length_b   1.000
_cell.length_c   1.000
_cell.angle_alpha   90.00
_cell.angle_beta   90.00
_cell.angle_gamma   90.00
#
_symmetry.space_group_name_H-M   'P 1'
#
loop_
_entity.id
_entity.type
_entity.pdbx_description
1 polymer ?
#
loop_
_entity_poly.entity_id
_entity_poly.type
_entity_poly.pdbx_seq_one_letter_code
_entity_poly.pdbx_strand_id
1 'polypeptide(L)' 'ARKFAKAMKAPLIFCSTSHSINVQKIFKIVLSKAFDLKCTIPEISEPGAPILEYASY' A
#
# COMPACT_ATOMS: atom_id res chain seq x y z
N ALA A 1 5.20 -4.80 -11.25
CA ALA A 1 4.52 -4.55 -9.96
C ALA A 1 3.12 -3.95 -10.15
N ARG A 2 2.98 -2.70 -10.59
CA ARG A 2 1.69 -2.00 -10.76
C ARG A 2 0.64 -2.76 -11.58
N LYS A 3 1.03 -3.34 -12.72
CA LYS A 3 0.14 -4.17 -13.57
C LYS A 3 -0.47 -5.36 -12.82
N PHE A 4 0.31 -6.04 -11.98
CA PHE A 4 -0.16 -7.18 -11.20
C PHE A 4 -1.07 -6.74 -10.06
N ALA A 5 -0.67 -5.72 -9.30
CA ALA A 5 -1.49 -5.18 -8.22
C ALA A 5 -2.87 -4.72 -8.70
N LYS A 6 -2.92 -4.05 -9.87
CA LYS A 6 -4.18 -3.66 -10.52
C LYS A 6 -5.05 -4.86 -10.90
N ALA A 7 -4.46 -5.89 -11.51
CA ALA A 7 -5.20 -7.11 -11.88
C ALA A 7 -5.71 -7.88 -10.65
N MET A 8 -4.94 -7.89 -9.57
CA MET A 8 -5.28 -8.54 -8.30
C MET A 8 -6.18 -7.71 -7.40
N LYS A 9 -6.47 -6.45 -7.74
CA LYS A 9 -7.15 -5.47 -6.86
C LYS A 9 -6.49 -5.36 -5.48
N ALA A 10 -5.16 -5.47 -5.44
CA ALA A 10 -4.37 -5.53 -4.22
C ALA A 10 -3.60 -4.22 -3.96
N PRO A 11 -3.31 -3.88 -2.68
CA PRO A 11 -2.34 -2.84 -2.33
C PRO A 11 -0.96 -3.09 -2.95
N LEU A 12 -0.26 -2.03 -3.35
CA LEU A 12 1.12 -2.08 -3.80
C LEU A 12 1.98 -1.08 -3.03
N ILE A 13 2.93 -1.58 -2.25
CA ILE A 13 3.74 -0.78 -1.35
C ILE A 13 5.20 -1.19 -1.51
N PHE A 14 6.09 -0.22 -1.68
CA PHE A 14 7.51 -0.45 -1.49
C PHE A 14 7.83 -0.54 0.01
N CYS A 15 8.58 -1.55 0.43
CA CYS A 15 9.03 -1.70 1.81
C CYS A 15 10.44 -2.27 1.93
N SER A 16 11.11 -1.97 3.04
CA SER A 16 12.40 -2.56 3.42
C SER A 16 12.41 -2.83 4.91
N THR A 17 12.67 -4.07 5.32
CA THR A 17 12.79 -4.46 6.73
C THR A 17 14.06 -3.90 7.35
N SER A 18 15.19 -3.98 6.63
CA SER A 18 16.49 -3.48 7.11
C SER A 18 16.50 -1.98 7.40
N HIS A 19 15.68 -1.21 6.67
CA HIS A 19 15.59 0.24 6.81
C HIS A 19 14.28 0.70 7.46
N SER A 20 13.45 -0.23 7.95
CA SER A 20 12.14 0.06 8.55
C SER A 20 11.21 0.91 7.67
N ILE A 21 11.35 0.82 6.34
CA ILE A 21 10.58 1.62 5.38
C ILE A 21 9.21 0.97 5.20
N ASN A 22 8.15 1.74 5.50
CA ASN A 22 6.74 1.39 5.28
C ASN A 22 6.25 0.09 5.95
N VAL A 23 7.04 -0.56 6.80
CA VAL A 23 6.65 -1.79 7.52
C VAL A 23 5.42 -1.54 8.39
N GLN A 24 5.42 -0.47 9.19
CA GLN A 24 4.25 -0.09 10.00
C GLN A 24 3.03 0.26 9.15
N LYS A 25 3.25 0.90 7.99
CA LYS A 25 2.16 1.27 7.08
C LYS A 25 1.48 0.02 6.53
N ILE A 26 2.25 -0.99 6.10
CA ILE A 26 1.71 -2.29 5.62
C ILE A 26 0.72 -2.87 6.62
N PHE A 27 1.10 -2.98 7.91
CA PHE A 27 0.19 -3.52 8.94
C PHE A 27 -1.09 -2.69 9.08
N LYS A 28 -0.99 -1.36 9.06
CA LYS A 28 -2.17 -0.49 9.15
C LYS A 28 -3.09 -0.65 7.95
N ILE A 29 -2.57 -0.83 6.74
CA ILE A 29 -3.38 -1.05 5.53
C ILE A 29 -4.03 -2.42 5.56
N VAL A 30 -3.27 -3.46 5.94
CA VAL A 30 -3.80 -4.82 6.05
C VAL A 30 -4.91 -4.86 7.09
N LEU A 31 -4.71 -4.26 8.26
CA LEU A 31 -5.73 -4.17 9.30
C LEU A 31 -6.95 -3.38 8.83
N SER A 32 -6.74 -2.21 8.19
CA SER A 32 -7.85 -1.44 7.63
C SER A 32 -8.65 -2.21 6.59
N LYS A 33 -8.00 -2.94 5.67
CA LYS A 33 -8.69 -3.75 4.65
C LYS A 33 -9.37 -4.99 5.21
N ALA A 34 -8.74 -5.68 6.18
CA ALA A 34 -9.28 -6.91 6.75
C ALA A 34 -10.53 -6.68 7.61
N PHE A 35 -10.68 -5.47 8.15
CA PHE A 35 -11.75 -5.10 9.07
C PHE A 35 -12.64 -3.95 8.53
N ASP A 36 -12.55 -3.64 7.23
CA ASP A 36 -13.31 -2.56 6.58
C ASP A 36 -13.24 -1.20 7.29
N LEU A 37 -12.07 -0.86 7.87
CA LEU A 37 -11.83 0.41 8.52
C LEU A 37 -11.32 1.46 7.53
N LYS A 38 -11.63 2.73 7.79
CA LYS A 38 -11.10 3.85 7.02
C LYS A 38 -9.57 3.89 7.12
N CYS A 39 -8.88 3.65 6.01
CA CYS A 39 -7.43 3.82 5.94
C CYS A 39 -7.09 5.33 5.86
N THR A 40 -6.25 5.83 6.76
CA THR A 40 -5.84 7.24 6.80
C THR A 40 -4.48 7.51 6.16
N ILE A 41 -3.87 6.50 5.53
CA ILE A 41 -2.58 6.65 4.88
C ILE A 41 -2.80 7.23 3.47
N PRO A 42 -2.15 8.35 3.10
CA PRO A 42 -2.29 8.92 1.77
C PRO A 42 -1.68 8.00 0.70
N GLU A 43 -2.29 7.95 -0.48
CA GLU A 43 -1.79 7.21 -1.64
C GLU A 43 -0.73 8.01 -2.40
N ILE A 44 0.26 7.32 -2.95
CA ILE A 44 1.33 7.87 -3.79
C ILE A 44 1.38 7.08 -5.09
N SER A 45 0.84 7.68 -6.16
CA SER A 45 0.75 7.08 -7.49
C SER A 45 1.69 7.74 -8.50
N GLU A 46 2.40 8.80 -8.12
CA GLU A 46 3.27 9.57 -9.01
C GLU A 46 4.41 8.70 -9.60
N PRO A 47 4.66 8.78 -10.92
CA PRO A 47 5.79 8.12 -11.55
C PRO A 47 7.12 8.65 -11.00
N GLY A 48 8.02 7.74 -10.60
CA GLY A 48 9.32 8.10 -10.02
C GLY A 48 9.30 8.31 -8.50
N ALA A 49 8.14 8.51 -7.89
CA ALA A 49 8.00 8.54 -6.43
C ALA A 49 7.99 7.12 -5.81
N PRO A 50 8.31 6.99 -4.51
CA PRO A 50 8.18 5.72 -3.79
C PRO A 50 6.76 5.18 -3.87
N ILE A 51 6.61 3.93 -4.31
CA ILE A 51 5.31 3.34 -4.63
C ILE A 51 4.52 3.08 -3.35
N LEU A 52 3.31 3.63 -3.27
CA LEU A 52 2.40 3.45 -2.14
C LEU A 52 0.95 3.60 -2.62
N GLU A 53 0.44 2.59 -3.32
CA GLU A 53 -0.88 2.60 -3.96
C GLU A 53 -1.81 1.61 -3.25
N TYR A 54 -3.07 2.01 -3.01
CA TYR A 54 -4.08 1.13 -2.44
C TYR A 54 -5.24 1.04 -3.42
N ALA A 55 -5.61 -0.18 -3.82
CA ALA A 55 -6.85 -0.35 -4.58
C ALA A 55 -8.03 -0.06 -3.63
N SER A 56 -8.64 1.13 -3.80
CA SER A 56 -9.88 1.57 -3.17
C SER A 56 -11.00 1.44 -4.21
N TYR A 57 -11.88 0.45 -4.04
CA TYR A 57 -13.12 0.27 -4.80
C TYR A 57 -14.18 -0.29 -3.88
#